data_AF-A0A2E0V0C0-F1
#
_entry.id   AF-A0A2E0V0C0-F1
#
_cell.length_a   1.000
_cell.length_b   1.000
_cell.length_c   1.000
_cell.angle_alpha   90.00
_cell.angle_beta   90.00
_cell.angle_gamma   90.00
#
_symmetry.space_group_name_H-M   'P 1'
#
loop_
_entity.id
_entity.type
_entity.pdbx_description
1 polymer ?
#
loop_
_entity_poly.entity_id
_entity_poly.type
_entity_poly.pdbx_seq_one_letter_code
_entity_poly.pdbx_strand_id
1 'polypeptide(L)'
;MSDSEELKRSVQNEYDNWDKTIKKIKLLADLIPNLEERKKEAKAKMVFVNNMPPDFLEEIAPNLIQIQIADENKIANFKMDDISFVDSYPLSNLSDTSGSISSFDSFTNLIKDNSSPSPVVPTKVTKEFQLLADEKAKKLSILENLRKINFELEAVYIQVNDNYDKCLNGIMNINQVAMDMREIIRMLWGEISQIAKTKHPENFNFQHTQHKTENHRIAVAKSLSNSFDKQHRIQRNLKIMYDLVTKISSTDFGKYPLANDMEKLKEIRTSFVIQIDELMSLIKDFLD
;
A
#
# COMPACT_ATOMS: atom_id res chain seq x y z
N MET A 1 9.06 54.32 -6.74
CA MET A 1 8.25 53.10 -6.62
C MET A 1 6.91 53.56 -6.06
N SER A 2 5.80 53.25 -6.74
CA SER A 2 4.49 53.72 -6.29
C SER A 2 3.91 52.80 -5.21
N ASP A 3 3.04 53.32 -4.35
CA ASP A 3 2.32 52.54 -3.33
C ASP A 3 1.59 51.33 -3.95
N SER A 4 1.15 51.45 -5.21
CA SER A 4 0.53 50.36 -5.96
C SER A 4 1.52 49.24 -6.34
N GLU A 5 2.75 49.58 -6.70
CA GLU A 5 3.81 48.60 -6.98
C GLU A 5 4.29 47.91 -5.70
N GLU A 6 4.37 48.64 -4.60
CA GLU A 6 4.76 48.11 -3.30
C GLU A 6 3.68 47.17 -2.74
N LEU A 7 2.39 47.54 -2.87
CA LEU A 7 1.27 46.68 -2.52
C LEU A 7 1.25 45.40 -3.38
N LYS A 8 1.44 45.50 -4.70
CA LYS A 8 1.52 44.33 -5.59
C LYS A 8 2.65 43.39 -5.19
N ARG A 9 3.84 43.93 -4.90
CA ARG A 9 4.99 43.14 -4.46
C ARG A 9 4.72 42.47 -3.11
N SER A 10 4.11 43.17 -2.16
CA SER A 10 3.76 42.60 -0.85
C SER A 10 2.77 41.44 -0.97
N VAL A 11 1.68 41.63 -1.73
CA VAL A 11 0.67 40.59 -1.99
C VAL A 11 1.26 39.40 -2.74
N GLN A 12 2.15 39.63 -3.71
CA GLN A 12 2.84 38.54 -4.41
C GLN A 12 3.75 37.75 -3.48
N ASN A 13 4.52 38.42 -2.61
CA ASN A 13 5.35 37.74 -1.62
C ASN A 13 4.51 36.89 -0.64
N GLU A 14 3.34 37.39 -0.23
CA GLU A 14 2.42 36.64 0.61
C GLU A 14 1.89 35.39 -0.12
N TYR A 15 1.43 35.54 -1.36
CA TYR A 15 0.99 34.43 -2.21
C TYR A 15 2.09 33.36 -2.37
N ASP A 16 3.31 33.77 -2.71
CA ASP A 16 4.45 32.86 -2.88
C ASP A 16 4.82 32.15 -1.57
N ASN A 17 4.69 32.83 -0.42
CA ASN A 17 4.89 32.22 0.90
C ASN A 17 3.81 31.18 1.21
N TRP A 18 2.55 31.44 0.87
CA TRP A 18 1.47 30.46 1.01
C TRP A 18 1.68 29.24 0.10
N ASP A 19 2.10 29.43 -1.15
CA ASP A 19 2.40 28.32 -2.07
C ASP A 19 3.55 27.44 -1.55
N LYS A 20 4.63 28.06 -1.03
CA LYS A 20 5.72 27.34 -0.36
C LYS A 20 5.23 26.56 0.86
N THR A 21 4.37 27.16 1.68
CA THR A 21 3.82 26.52 2.88
C THR A 21 2.96 25.30 2.50
N ILE A 22 2.12 25.42 1.47
CA ILE A 22 1.31 24.32 0.95
C ILE A 22 2.21 23.18 0.44
N LYS A 23 3.27 23.48 -0.32
CA LYS A 23 4.24 22.47 -0.81
C LYS A 23 4.91 21.72 0.34
N LYS A 24 5.28 22.42 1.42
CA LYS A 24 5.87 21.81 2.62
C LYS A 24 4.89 20.89 3.33
N ILE A 25 3.65 21.33 3.54
CA ILE A 25 2.61 20.51 4.17
C ILE A 25 2.36 19.24 3.34
N LYS A 26 2.32 19.36 2.00
CA LYS A 26 2.19 18.19 1.11
C LYS A 26 3.34 17.22 1.27
N LEU A 27 4.59 17.70 1.28
CA LEU A 27 5.73 16.79 1.46
C LEU A 27 5.68 16.08 2.82
N LEU A 28 5.32 16.80 3.90
CA LEU A 28 5.12 16.19 5.22
C LEU A 28 4.02 15.13 5.19
N ALA A 29 2.93 15.38 4.48
CA ALA A 29 1.85 14.41 4.29
C ALA A 29 2.30 13.16 3.52
N ASP A 30 3.10 13.35 2.45
CA ASP A 30 3.67 12.27 1.64
C ASP A 30 4.66 11.38 2.43
N LEU A 31 5.21 11.91 3.53
CA LEU A 31 6.15 11.19 4.39
C LEU A 31 5.46 10.25 5.40
N ILE A 32 4.19 10.49 5.72
CA ILE A 32 3.45 9.75 6.75
C ILE A 32 3.39 8.23 6.50
N PRO A 33 3.09 7.73 5.28
CA PRO A 33 3.06 6.29 5.03
C PRO A 33 4.38 5.59 5.37
N ASN A 34 5.51 6.23 5.02
CA ASN A 34 6.85 5.71 5.31
C ASN A 34 7.14 5.71 6.82
N LEU A 35 6.67 6.72 7.56
CA LEU A 35 6.81 6.79 9.01
C LEU A 35 5.99 5.72 9.74
N GLU A 36 4.76 5.45 9.28
CA GLU A 36 3.93 4.38 9.84
C GLU A 36 4.51 2.99 9.53
N GLU A 37 5.08 2.77 8.34
CA GLU A 37 5.82 1.53 8.05
C GLU A 37 6.96 1.36 9.05
N ARG A 38 7.81 2.38 9.24
CA ARG A 38 8.93 2.36 10.21
C ARG A 38 8.50 2.11 11.64
N LYS A 39 7.36 2.65 12.05
CA LYS A 39 6.79 2.41 13.38
C LYS A 39 6.39 0.94 13.58
N LYS A 40 5.86 0.27 12.55
CA LYS A 40 5.62 -1.19 12.60
C LYS A 40 6.93 -1.96 12.74
N GLU A 41 7.97 -1.58 12.00
CA GLU A 41 9.30 -2.22 12.11
C GLU A 41 9.89 -2.05 13.52
N ALA A 42 9.84 -0.84 14.07
CA ALA A 42 10.29 -0.55 15.43
C ALA A 42 9.53 -1.35 16.48
N LYS A 43 8.21 -1.53 16.30
CA LYS A 43 7.40 -2.40 17.17
C LYS A 43 7.87 -3.86 17.11
N ALA A 44 8.16 -4.39 15.92
CA ALA A 44 8.71 -5.74 15.78
C ALA A 44 10.08 -5.89 16.46
N LYS A 45 10.98 -4.91 16.27
CA LYS A 45 12.28 -4.83 16.96
C LYS A 45 12.11 -4.78 18.49
N MET A 46 11.15 -4.02 19.01
CA MET A 46 10.85 -4.00 20.45
C MET A 46 10.33 -5.35 20.96
N VAL A 47 9.46 -6.01 20.20
CA VAL A 47 8.98 -7.36 20.56
C VAL A 47 10.16 -8.34 20.63
N PHE A 48 11.13 -8.25 19.71
CA PHE A 48 12.36 -9.02 19.77
C PHE A 48 13.14 -8.76 21.06
N VAL A 49 13.55 -7.51 21.32
CA VAL A 49 14.37 -7.16 22.48
C VAL A 49 13.69 -7.52 23.80
N ASN A 50 12.37 -7.33 23.91
CA ASN A 50 11.65 -7.58 25.16
C ASN A 50 11.38 -9.07 25.45
N ASN A 51 11.58 -9.96 24.48
CA ASN A 51 11.20 -11.38 24.64
C ASN A 51 12.38 -12.34 24.46
N MET A 52 13.53 -11.89 23.95
CA MET A 52 14.73 -12.72 23.84
C MET A 52 15.47 -12.83 25.19
N PRO A 53 16.17 -13.95 25.46
CA PRO A 53 16.99 -14.10 26.67
C PRO A 53 18.10 -13.03 26.78
N PRO A 54 18.40 -12.49 27.99
CA PRO A 54 19.43 -11.47 28.18
C PRO A 54 20.81 -11.89 27.67
N ASP A 55 21.25 -13.10 28.01
CA ASP A 55 22.57 -13.63 27.60
C ASP A 55 22.72 -13.68 26.07
N PHE A 56 21.63 -14.01 25.38
CA PHE A 56 21.60 -14.01 23.92
C PHE A 56 21.63 -12.59 23.35
N LEU A 57 20.89 -11.65 23.96
CA LEU A 57 20.90 -10.25 23.55
C LEU A 57 22.29 -9.64 23.73
N GLU A 58 23.02 -9.97 24.80
CA GLU A 58 24.39 -9.50 25.03
C GLU A 58 25.35 -9.97 23.93
N GLU A 59 25.17 -11.18 23.40
CA GLU A 59 25.99 -11.74 22.31
C GLU A 59 25.76 -11.01 20.98
N ILE A 60 24.50 -10.71 20.65
CA ILE A 60 24.15 -10.14 19.33
C ILE A 60 24.02 -8.61 19.33
N ALA A 61 23.87 -7.98 20.49
CA ALA A 61 23.67 -6.54 20.64
C ALA A 61 24.73 -5.69 19.92
N PRO A 62 26.04 -6.02 19.96
CA PRO A 62 27.05 -5.22 19.26
C PRO A 62 26.77 -5.09 17.76
N ASN A 63 26.30 -6.14 17.11
CA ASN A 63 25.95 -6.14 15.69
C ASN A 63 24.63 -5.39 15.43
N LEU A 64 23.61 -5.66 16.25
CA LEU A 64 22.31 -5.00 16.10
C LEU A 64 22.37 -3.50 16.37
N ILE A 65 23.19 -3.06 17.33
CA ILE A 65 23.41 -1.64 17.63
C ILE A 65 24.07 -0.94 16.45
N GLN A 66 25.06 -1.55 15.79
CA GLN A 66 25.68 -0.94 14.60
C GLN A 66 24.67 -0.78 13.45
N ILE A 67 23.83 -1.79 13.22
CA ILE A 67 22.75 -1.72 12.23
C ILE A 67 21.74 -0.63 12.61
N GLN A 68 21.35 -0.55 13.88
CA GLN A 68 20.41 0.44 14.38
C GLN A 68 20.97 1.87 14.29
N ILE A 69 22.25 2.09 14.60
CA ILE A 69 22.93 3.38 14.43
C ILE A 69 23.02 3.75 12.95
N ALA A 70 23.32 2.80 12.06
CA ALA A 70 23.36 3.04 10.63
C ALA A 70 21.96 3.41 10.08
N ASP A 71 20.91 2.71 10.53
CA ASP A 71 19.51 3.02 10.21
C ASP A 71 19.16 4.42 10.75
N GLU A 72 19.40 4.68 12.04
CA GLU A 72 19.18 5.98 12.69
C GLU A 72 19.93 7.11 12.00
N ASN A 73 21.16 6.94 11.52
CA ASN A 73 21.87 7.97 10.78
C ASN A 73 21.23 8.28 9.42
N LYS A 74 20.63 7.29 8.76
CA LYS A 74 19.78 7.54 7.58
C LYS A 74 18.53 8.35 7.97
N ILE A 75 18.01 8.22 9.19
CA ILE A 75 16.87 8.99 9.73
C ILE A 75 17.28 10.33 10.37
N ALA A 76 18.48 10.46 10.90
CA ALA A 76 18.94 11.65 11.60
C ALA A 76 19.15 12.79 10.59
N ASN A 77 19.52 12.44 9.35
CA ASN A 77 19.47 13.34 8.19
C ASN A 77 18.04 13.82 7.84
N PHE A 78 17.01 13.28 8.49
CA PHE A 78 15.61 13.66 8.39
C PHE A 78 15.11 14.46 9.60
N LYS A 79 15.93 14.68 10.66
CA LYS A 79 15.51 15.45 11.85
C LYS A 79 14.90 16.79 11.44
N MET A 80 13.57 16.87 11.60
CA MET A 80 12.76 18.06 11.45
C MET A 80 12.99 19.01 12.63
N ASP A 81 14.24 19.45 12.82
CA ASP A 81 14.51 20.47 13.84
C ASP A 81 13.95 21.84 13.41
N ASP A 82 13.61 22.01 12.12
CA ASP A 82 12.77 23.09 11.61
C ASP A 82 12.00 22.68 10.33
N ILE A 83 10.74 23.11 10.21
CA ILE A 83 9.90 23.01 9.00
C ILE A 83 10.56 23.68 7.77
N SER A 84 11.65 24.42 7.97
CA SER A 84 12.40 25.14 6.94
C SER A 84 13.16 24.24 5.95
N PHE A 85 13.53 23.01 6.32
CA PHE A 85 14.45 22.14 5.54
C PHE A 85 13.79 21.15 4.57
N VAL A 86 12.47 21.16 4.47
CA VAL A 86 11.67 20.16 3.74
C VAL A 86 11.79 20.32 2.20
N ASP A 87 12.37 21.40 1.67
CA ASP A 87 12.20 21.81 0.27
C ASP A 87 12.92 20.97 -0.82
N SER A 88 13.71 19.92 -0.50
CA SER A 88 14.53 19.25 -1.55
C SER A 88 14.89 17.77 -1.33
N TYR A 89 14.08 17.00 -0.59
CA TYR A 89 14.45 15.61 -0.34
C TYR A 89 13.80 14.61 -1.33
N PRO A 90 14.58 13.71 -1.95
CA PRO A 90 14.02 12.63 -2.74
C PRO A 90 13.42 11.57 -1.81
N LEU A 91 12.08 11.48 -1.81
CA LEU A 91 11.27 10.49 -1.07
C LEU A 91 11.75 9.03 -1.27
N SER A 92 12.45 8.75 -2.39
CA SER A 92 13.04 7.44 -2.72
C SER A 92 14.06 6.93 -1.70
N ASN A 93 14.66 7.80 -0.89
CA ASN A 93 15.64 7.40 0.12
C ASN A 93 15.01 6.87 1.42
N LEU A 94 13.70 7.06 1.62
CA LEU A 94 12.95 6.55 2.77
C LEU A 94 12.30 5.18 2.51
N SER A 95 12.12 4.81 1.24
CA SER A 95 11.48 3.55 0.84
C SER A 95 12.37 2.31 0.97
N ASP A 96 13.68 2.50 1.17
CA ASP A 96 14.65 1.39 1.16
C ASP A 96 14.98 0.90 2.59
N THR A 97 13.99 0.28 3.24
CA THR A 97 14.10 -0.26 4.63
C THR A 97 14.30 -1.78 4.70
N SER A 98 14.39 -2.44 3.54
CA SER A 98 14.52 -3.91 3.43
C SER A 98 15.74 -4.45 4.19
N GLY A 99 16.83 -3.67 4.29
CA GLY A 99 18.10 -4.08 4.91
C GLY A 99 18.09 -4.23 6.45
N SER A 100 17.34 -3.41 7.19
CA SER A 100 17.37 -3.46 8.66
C SER A 100 16.46 -4.56 9.21
N ILE A 101 15.27 -4.77 8.63
CA ILE A 101 14.40 -5.92 8.97
C ILE A 101 15.01 -7.24 8.53
N SER A 102 15.56 -7.33 7.31
CA SER A 102 16.17 -8.57 6.83
C SER A 102 17.32 -9.03 7.72
N SER A 103 18.01 -8.12 8.38
CA SER A 103 19.04 -8.48 9.37
C SER A 103 18.42 -9.13 10.60
N PHE A 104 17.38 -8.53 11.22
CA PHE A 104 16.68 -9.13 12.36
C PHE A 104 15.99 -10.46 12.01
N ASP A 105 15.42 -10.56 10.81
CA ASP A 105 14.75 -11.77 10.31
C ASP A 105 15.75 -12.87 9.90
N SER A 106 16.93 -12.48 9.39
CA SER A 106 18.03 -13.43 9.17
C SER A 106 18.53 -14.00 10.50
N PHE A 107 18.61 -13.19 11.56
CA PHE A 107 18.97 -13.69 12.89
C PHE A 107 17.91 -14.63 13.47
N THR A 108 16.61 -14.35 13.32
CA THR A 108 15.56 -15.27 13.78
C THR A 108 15.57 -16.60 13.00
N ASN A 109 15.89 -16.58 11.70
CA ASN A 109 16.01 -17.79 10.88
C ASN A 109 17.29 -18.58 11.18
N LEU A 110 18.41 -17.90 11.44
CA LEU A 110 19.69 -18.52 11.82
C LEU A 110 19.62 -19.26 13.17
N ILE A 111 18.73 -18.81 14.07
CA ILE A 111 18.44 -19.51 15.34
C ILE A 111 17.53 -20.73 15.13
N LYS A 112 16.65 -20.74 14.11
CA LYS A 112 15.80 -21.89 13.79
C LYS A 112 16.57 -23.05 13.15
N ASP A 113 17.58 -22.73 12.34
CA ASP A 113 18.33 -23.74 11.58
C ASP A 113 19.45 -24.42 12.39
N ASN A 114 19.89 -23.83 13.51
CA ASN A 114 20.88 -24.42 14.40
C ASN A 114 20.22 -25.36 15.43
N SER A 115 20.34 -26.65 15.17
CA SER A 115 19.85 -27.72 16.03
C SER A 115 20.81 -27.95 17.20
N SER A 116 20.39 -27.52 18.42
CA SER A 116 20.96 -27.79 19.77
C SER A 116 21.75 -26.63 20.43
N PRO A 117 21.70 -26.53 21.78
CA PRO A 117 20.58 -25.99 22.53
C PRO A 117 20.53 -24.46 22.32
N SER A 118 20.27 -24.01 21.09
CA SER A 118 20.06 -22.59 20.81
C SER A 118 18.82 -22.07 21.53
N PRO A 119 18.82 -20.80 21.98
CA PRO A 119 17.64 -20.22 22.61
C PRO A 119 16.47 -20.30 21.64
N VAL A 120 15.41 -21.00 22.03
CA VAL A 120 14.19 -21.09 21.23
C VAL A 120 13.65 -19.67 21.07
N VAL A 121 13.65 -19.14 19.84
CA VAL A 121 13.05 -17.84 19.54
C VAL A 121 11.60 -17.90 20.00
N PRO A 122 11.14 -17.01 20.89
CA PRO A 122 9.77 -17.03 21.37
C PRO A 122 8.80 -16.96 20.18
N THR A 123 7.74 -17.77 20.25
CA THR A 123 6.70 -17.82 19.22
C THR A 123 6.13 -16.43 18.88
N LYS A 124 6.08 -15.53 19.86
CA LYS A 124 5.62 -14.15 19.70
C LYS A 124 6.52 -13.34 18.77
N VAL A 125 7.84 -13.48 18.90
CA VAL A 125 8.83 -12.82 18.04
C VAL A 125 8.72 -13.36 16.62
N THR A 126 8.71 -14.68 16.47
CA THR A 126 8.59 -15.33 15.16
C THR A 126 7.32 -14.91 14.43
N LYS A 127 6.17 -14.83 15.13
CA LYS A 127 4.90 -14.39 14.54
C LYS A 127 4.93 -12.95 14.07
N GLU A 128 5.50 -12.02 14.84
CA GLU A 128 5.52 -10.60 14.48
C GLU A 128 6.37 -10.35 13.22
N PHE A 129 7.55 -10.98 13.12
CA PHE A 129 8.40 -10.87 11.93
C PHE A 129 7.78 -11.57 10.71
N GLN A 130 7.16 -12.75 10.90
CA GLN A 130 6.44 -13.41 9.81
C GLN A 130 5.31 -12.55 9.26
N LEU A 131 4.50 -11.93 10.14
CA LEU A 131 3.43 -11.03 9.71
C LEU A 131 3.95 -9.85 8.91
N LEU A 132 5.07 -9.25 9.34
CA LEU A 132 5.69 -8.13 8.63
C LEU A 132 6.28 -8.56 7.28
N ALA A 133 6.94 -9.71 7.23
CA ALA A 133 7.49 -10.28 5.99
C ALA A 133 6.38 -10.62 5.00
N ASP A 134 5.30 -11.26 5.45
CA ASP A 134 4.14 -11.59 4.63
C ASP A 134 3.45 -10.32 4.10
N GLU A 135 3.29 -9.28 4.93
CA GLU A 135 2.71 -8.00 4.52
C GLU A 135 3.55 -7.33 3.41
N LYS A 136 4.88 -7.29 3.57
CA LYS A 136 5.80 -6.72 2.58
C LYS A 136 5.84 -7.52 1.28
N ALA A 137 5.96 -8.85 1.37
CA ALA A 137 5.97 -9.74 0.21
C ALA A 137 4.66 -9.63 -0.57
N LYS A 138 3.53 -9.57 0.13
CA LYS A 138 2.20 -9.40 -0.47
C LYS A 138 2.07 -8.05 -1.19
N LYS A 139 2.53 -6.95 -0.57
CA LYS A 139 2.54 -5.62 -1.19
C LYS A 139 3.30 -5.63 -2.52
N LEU A 140 4.50 -6.21 -2.54
CA LEU A 140 5.32 -6.31 -3.76
C LEU A 140 4.66 -7.20 -4.83
N SER A 141 4.15 -8.36 -4.45
CA SER A 141 3.47 -9.28 -5.36
C SER A 141 2.27 -8.63 -6.06
N ILE A 142 1.45 -7.86 -5.32
CA ILE A 142 0.31 -7.14 -5.93
C ILE A 142 0.81 -6.11 -6.95
N LEU A 143 1.84 -5.33 -6.62
CA LEU A 143 2.40 -4.31 -7.51
C LEU A 143 2.97 -4.92 -8.80
N GLU A 144 3.76 -6.00 -8.68
CA GLU A 144 4.32 -6.71 -9.83
C GLU A 144 3.23 -7.26 -10.76
N ASN A 145 2.20 -7.88 -10.20
CA ASN A 145 1.11 -8.45 -10.99
C ASN A 145 0.25 -7.36 -11.66
N LEU A 146 0.00 -6.24 -10.97
CA LEU A 146 -0.70 -5.10 -11.58
C LEU A 146 0.13 -4.51 -12.73
N ARG A 147 1.44 -4.37 -12.56
CA ARG A 147 2.36 -3.91 -13.63
C ARG A 147 2.30 -4.81 -14.85
N LYS A 148 2.24 -6.14 -14.68
CA LYS A 148 2.10 -7.11 -15.79
C LYS A 148 0.82 -6.90 -16.60
N ILE A 149 -0.26 -6.47 -15.94
CA ILE A 149 -1.52 -6.16 -16.61
C ILE A 149 -1.42 -4.82 -17.34
N ASN A 150 -1.09 -3.76 -16.59
CA ASN A 150 -0.91 -2.41 -17.12
C ASN A 150 -0.05 -1.60 -16.13
N PHE A 151 1.03 -0.97 -16.60
CA PHE A 151 1.90 -0.14 -15.76
C PHE A 151 1.14 1.00 -15.05
N GLU A 152 0.09 1.54 -15.67
CA GLU A 152 -0.75 2.58 -15.05
C GLU A 152 -1.53 2.05 -13.84
N LEU A 153 -1.91 0.76 -13.81
CA LEU A 153 -2.59 0.16 -12.66
C LEU A 153 -1.71 0.14 -11.41
N GLU A 154 -0.42 -0.12 -11.57
CA GLU A 154 0.54 -0.08 -10.47
C GLU A 154 0.63 1.34 -9.90
N ALA A 155 0.80 2.35 -10.76
CA ALA A 155 0.92 3.74 -10.34
C ALA A 155 -0.33 4.23 -9.58
N VAL A 156 -1.52 3.94 -10.11
CA VAL A 156 -2.78 4.32 -9.46
C VAL A 156 -2.96 3.55 -8.15
N TYR A 157 -2.56 2.26 -8.07
CA TYR A 157 -2.59 1.49 -6.83
C TYR A 157 -1.70 2.05 -5.73
N ILE A 158 -0.48 2.46 -6.07
CA ILE A 158 0.41 3.15 -5.13
C ILE A 158 -0.26 4.43 -4.62
N GLN A 159 -0.80 5.25 -5.52
CA GLN A 159 -1.46 6.50 -5.17
C GLN A 159 -2.69 6.30 -4.27
N VAL A 160 -3.51 5.26 -4.52
CA VAL A 160 -4.67 4.94 -3.67
C VAL A 160 -4.28 4.59 -2.25
N ASN A 161 -3.20 3.82 -2.08
CA ASN A 161 -2.72 3.44 -0.75
C ASN A 161 -2.19 4.65 0.01
N ASP A 162 -1.41 5.48 -0.67
CA ASP A 162 -0.90 6.74 -0.12
C ASP A 162 -2.04 7.69 0.28
N ASN A 163 -3.06 7.85 -0.57
CA ASN A 163 -4.24 8.65 -0.27
C ASN A 163 -5.05 8.08 0.91
N TYR A 164 -5.15 6.75 1.02
CA TYR A 164 -5.78 6.10 2.16
C TYR A 164 -5.03 6.37 3.47
N ASP A 165 -3.70 6.27 3.47
CA ASP A 165 -2.88 6.55 4.65
C ASP A 165 -2.97 8.04 5.04
N LYS A 166 -2.94 8.95 4.06
CA LYS A 166 -3.22 10.38 4.29
C LYS A 166 -4.62 10.63 4.86
N CYS A 167 -5.60 9.83 4.47
CA CYS A 167 -6.97 9.94 4.98
C CYS A 167 -7.09 9.51 6.44
N LEU A 168 -6.41 8.42 6.83
CA LEU A 168 -6.32 8.00 8.24
C LEU A 168 -5.74 9.11 9.14
N ASN A 169 -4.90 9.98 8.58
CA ASN A 169 -4.25 11.08 9.27
C ASN A 169 -4.98 12.43 9.10
N GLY A 170 -6.19 12.43 8.55
CA GLY A 170 -7.02 13.63 8.42
C GLY A 170 -6.55 14.63 7.35
N ILE A 171 -5.64 14.24 6.48
CA ILE A 171 -5.08 15.10 5.43
C ILE A 171 -5.88 14.96 4.12
N MET A 172 -6.39 13.76 3.85
CA MET A 172 -7.16 13.45 2.65
C MET A 172 -8.63 13.17 3.00
N ASN A 173 -9.54 13.58 2.12
CA ASN A 173 -10.97 13.33 2.27
C ASN A 173 -11.30 11.86 1.95
N ILE A 174 -12.17 11.26 2.77
CA ILE A 174 -12.67 9.88 2.56
C ILE A 174 -13.25 9.68 1.16
N ASN A 175 -13.98 10.68 0.66
CA ASN A 175 -14.58 10.64 -0.68
C ASN A 175 -13.53 10.54 -1.79
N GLN A 176 -12.39 11.21 -1.64
CA GLN A 176 -11.33 11.16 -2.64
C GLN A 176 -10.72 9.75 -2.69
N VAL A 177 -10.38 9.19 -1.52
CA VAL A 177 -9.87 7.81 -1.42
C VAL A 177 -10.84 6.81 -2.02
N ALA A 178 -12.14 6.97 -1.76
CA ALA A 178 -13.17 6.10 -2.31
C ALA A 178 -13.24 6.20 -3.85
N MET A 179 -13.18 7.42 -4.39
CA MET A 179 -13.14 7.64 -5.84
C MET A 179 -11.92 6.97 -6.47
N ASP A 180 -10.75 7.11 -5.84
CA ASP A 180 -9.52 6.52 -6.35
C ASP A 180 -9.56 4.97 -6.30
N MET A 181 -10.08 4.38 -5.21
CA MET A 181 -10.30 2.91 -5.12
C MET A 181 -11.27 2.41 -6.21
N ARG A 182 -12.33 3.17 -6.47
CA ARG A 182 -13.30 2.85 -7.52
C ARG A 182 -12.65 2.86 -8.90
N GLU A 183 -11.75 3.81 -9.13
CA GLU A 183 -11.07 3.93 -10.41
C GLU A 183 -10.18 2.72 -10.69
N ILE A 184 -9.41 2.27 -9.69
CA ILE A 184 -8.62 1.03 -9.83
C ILE A 184 -9.50 -0.16 -10.17
N ILE A 185 -10.62 -0.36 -9.46
CA ILE A 185 -11.50 -1.50 -9.73
C ILE A 185 -12.02 -1.45 -11.17
N ARG A 186 -12.33 -0.25 -11.69
CA ARG A 186 -12.81 -0.07 -13.07
C ARG A 186 -11.70 -0.33 -14.10
N MET A 187 -10.51 0.22 -13.88
CA MET A 187 -9.36 -0.01 -14.76
C MET A 187 -9.02 -1.50 -14.79
N LEU A 188 -8.91 -2.14 -13.63
CA LEU A 188 -8.59 -3.56 -13.50
C LEU A 188 -9.62 -4.43 -14.21
N TRP A 189 -10.91 -4.10 -14.07
CA TRP A 189 -11.98 -4.76 -14.80
C TRP A 189 -11.80 -4.63 -16.32
N GLY A 190 -11.54 -3.41 -16.80
CA GLY A 190 -11.34 -3.11 -18.21
C GLY A 190 -10.21 -3.93 -18.80
N GLU A 191 -9.05 -3.94 -18.14
CA GLU A 191 -7.87 -4.67 -18.60
C GLU A 191 -8.08 -6.18 -18.60
N ILE A 192 -8.65 -6.74 -17.55
CA ILE A 192 -8.93 -8.19 -17.47
C ILE A 192 -9.94 -8.61 -18.54
N SER A 193 -10.97 -7.80 -18.78
CA SER A 193 -11.93 -8.04 -19.86
C SER A 193 -11.27 -7.99 -21.24
N GLN A 194 -10.33 -7.07 -21.44
CA GLN A 194 -9.59 -6.93 -22.69
C GLN A 194 -8.63 -8.12 -22.92
N ILE A 195 -7.92 -8.57 -21.88
CA ILE A 195 -7.09 -9.78 -21.92
C ILE A 195 -7.95 -10.99 -22.30
N ALA A 196 -9.08 -11.18 -21.62
CA ALA A 196 -10.01 -12.27 -21.88
C ALA A 196 -10.52 -12.26 -23.33
N LYS A 197 -10.93 -11.08 -23.83
CA LYS A 197 -11.41 -10.90 -25.21
C LYS A 197 -10.33 -11.15 -26.25
N THR A 198 -9.09 -10.80 -25.95
CA THR A 198 -7.95 -11.01 -26.86
C THR A 198 -7.62 -12.49 -26.98
N LYS A 199 -7.69 -13.25 -25.88
CA LYS A 199 -7.42 -14.70 -25.91
C LYS A 199 -8.57 -15.52 -26.50
N HIS A 200 -9.82 -15.17 -26.16
CA HIS A 200 -11.01 -15.94 -26.54
C HIS A 200 -12.15 -15.03 -27.03
N PRO A 201 -11.99 -14.37 -28.19
CA PRO A 201 -12.99 -13.43 -28.72
C PRO A 201 -14.36 -14.07 -28.95
N GLU A 202 -14.42 -15.38 -29.20
CA GLU A 202 -15.64 -16.17 -29.40
C GLU A 202 -16.59 -16.13 -28.20
N ASN A 203 -16.06 -15.89 -27.00
CA ASN A 203 -16.86 -15.81 -25.77
C ASN A 203 -17.55 -14.44 -25.60
N PHE A 204 -17.29 -13.46 -26.48
CA PHE A 204 -17.71 -12.05 -26.32
C PHE A 204 -18.69 -11.56 -27.41
N ASN A 205 -19.74 -12.33 -27.68
CA ASN A 205 -20.82 -11.95 -28.62
C ASN A 205 -21.82 -10.93 -28.01
N PHE A 206 -21.34 -9.78 -27.54
CA PHE A 206 -22.18 -8.73 -26.96
C PHE A 206 -21.99 -7.39 -27.68
N GLN A 207 -23.08 -6.67 -27.95
CA GLN A 207 -23.07 -5.37 -28.67
C GLN A 207 -22.54 -4.18 -27.84
N HIS A 208 -22.37 -4.33 -26.53
CA HIS A 208 -21.96 -3.23 -25.65
C HIS A 208 -20.70 -3.57 -24.85
N THR A 209 -19.73 -2.65 -24.87
CA THR A 209 -18.47 -2.67 -24.11
C THR A 209 -18.64 -2.39 -22.61
N GLN A 210 -19.86 -2.10 -22.15
CA GLN A 210 -20.13 -1.98 -20.72
C GLN A 210 -20.26 -3.36 -20.10
N HIS A 211 -19.10 -3.98 -19.82
CA HIS A 211 -18.96 -5.34 -19.33
C HIS A 211 -19.37 -5.52 -17.85
N LYS A 212 -20.55 -5.02 -17.43
CA LYS A 212 -20.98 -4.98 -16.02
C LYS A 212 -22.04 -6.03 -15.63
N THR A 213 -22.51 -6.82 -16.59
CA THR A 213 -23.59 -7.79 -16.36
C THR A 213 -23.05 -9.18 -16.02
N GLU A 214 -23.88 -10.03 -15.41
CA GLU A 214 -23.53 -11.43 -15.05
C GLU A 214 -22.94 -12.19 -16.25
N ASN A 215 -23.55 -12.02 -17.44
CA ASN A 215 -23.09 -12.66 -18.67
C ASN A 215 -21.64 -12.28 -19.03
N HIS A 216 -21.23 -11.03 -18.76
CA HIS A 216 -19.86 -10.59 -18.98
C HIS A 216 -18.89 -11.23 -17.98
N ARG A 217 -19.28 -11.38 -16.71
CA ARG A 217 -18.45 -12.08 -15.70
C ARG A 217 -18.21 -13.53 -16.10
N ILE A 218 -19.26 -14.21 -16.56
CA ILE A 218 -19.20 -15.59 -17.02
C ILE A 218 -18.28 -15.71 -18.24
N ALA A 219 -18.42 -14.82 -19.23
CA ALA A 219 -17.58 -14.81 -20.43
C ALA A 219 -16.10 -14.59 -20.10
N VAL A 220 -15.80 -13.61 -19.24
CA VAL A 220 -14.43 -13.34 -18.76
C VAL A 220 -13.87 -14.55 -18.04
N ALA A 221 -14.60 -15.12 -17.09
CA ALA A 221 -14.11 -16.27 -16.33
C ALA A 221 -13.85 -17.51 -17.19
N LYS A 222 -14.75 -17.82 -18.14
CA LYS A 222 -14.56 -18.91 -19.11
C LYS A 222 -13.33 -18.72 -19.99
N SER A 223 -13.02 -17.47 -20.33
CA SER A 223 -11.86 -17.12 -21.16
C SER A 223 -10.55 -17.15 -20.38
N LEU A 224 -10.61 -17.01 -19.06
CA LEU A 224 -9.43 -16.95 -18.17
C LEU A 224 -9.22 -18.24 -17.39
N SER A 225 -9.95 -19.31 -17.67
CA SER A 225 -9.73 -20.61 -17.04
C SER A 225 -10.52 -21.70 -17.74
N ASN A 226 -9.89 -22.87 -17.92
CA ASN A 226 -10.59 -24.10 -18.33
C ASN A 226 -11.12 -24.93 -17.14
N SER A 227 -10.67 -24.63 -15.93
CA SER A 227 -11.14 -25.28 -14.69
C SER A 227 -12.42 -24.63 -14.18
N PHE A 228 -13.46 -25.45 -13.96
CA PHE A 228 -14.76 -25.02 -13.45
C PHE A 228 -14.65 -24.33 -12.08
N ASP A 229 -13.85 -24.87 -11.16
CA ASP A 229 -13.64 -24.30 -9.83
C ASP A 229 -12.99 -22.91 -9.92
N LYS A 230 -11.96 -22.79 -10.76
CA LYS A 230 -11.25 -21.53 -10.97
C LYS A 230 -12.14 -20.49 -11.67
N GLN A 231 -12.96 -20.91 -12.64
CA GLN A 231 -13.98 -20.05 -13.26
C GLN A 231 -14.97 -19.51 -12.21
N HIS A 232 -15.48 -20.36 -11.32
CA HIS A 232 -16.40 -19.94 -10.27
C HIS A 232 -15.76 -18.94 -9.29
N ARG A 233 -14.50 -19.16 -8.91
CA ARG A 233 -13.75 -18.25 -8.04
C ARG A 233 -13.52 -16.89 -8.71
N ILE A 234 -13.14 -16.88 -10.00
CA ILE A 234 -13.00 -15.65 -10.78
C ILE A 234 -14.33 -14.89 -10.81
N GLN A 235 -15.44 -15.54 -11.17
CA GLN A 235 -16.77 -14.91 -11.20
C GLN A 235 -17.17 -14.32 -9.85
N ARG A 236 -16.93 -15.06 -8.76
CA ARG A 236 -17.22 -14.60 -7.41
C ARG A 236 -16.40 -13.35 -7.06
N ASN A 237 -15.10 -13.37 -7.30
CA ASN A 237 -14.21 -12.25 -7.00
C ASN A 237 -14.60 -11.00 -7.83
N LEU A 238 -14.84 -11.20 -9.13
CA LEU A 238 -15.37 -10.19 -10.06
C LEU A 238 -16.68 -9.56 -9.56
N LYS A 239 -17.60 -10.36 -9.01
CA LYS A 239 -18.83 -9.88 -8.38
C LYS A 239 -18.55 -9.07 -7.12
N ILE A 240 -17.68 -9.54 -6.22
CA ILE A 240 -17.37 -8.82 -4.97
C ILE A 240 -16.74 -7.46 -5.26
N MET A 241 -15.84 -7.37 -6.24
CA MET A 241 -15.27 -6.08 -6.66
C MET A 241 -16.33 -5.12 -7.20
N TYR A 242 -17.31 -5.62 -7.95
CA TYR A 242 -18.45 -4.80 -8.38
C TYR A 242 -19.32 -4.32 -7.20
N ASP A 243 -19.57 -5.20 -6.23
CA ASP A 243 -20.30 -4.86 -5.01
C ASP A 243 -19.53 -3.81 -4.18
N LEU A 244 -18.19 -3.85 -4.16
CA LEU A 244 -17.35 -2.82 -3.56
C LEU A 244 -17.54 -1.46 -4.24
N VAL A 245 -17.53 -1.41 -5.57
CA VAL A 245 -17.83 -0.16 -6.32
C VAL A 245 -19.20 0.39 -5.95
N THR A 246 -20.20 -0.49 -5.79
CA THR A 246 -21.56 -0.10 -5.41
C THR A 246 -21.61 0.45 -3.99
N LYS A 247 -20.91 -0.19 -3.04
CA LYS A 247 -20.80 0.28 -1.64
C LYS A 247 -20.11 1.65 -1.57
N ILE A 248 -19.01 1.83 -2.30
CA ILE A 248 -18.27 3.09 -2.42
C ILE A 248 -19.15 4.19 -3.03
N SER A 249 -19.95 3.85 -4.03
CA SER A 249 -20.82 4.79 -4.74
C SER A 249 -22.15 5.06 -4.03
N SER A 250 -22.37 4.47 -2.84
CA SER A 250 -23.62 4.67 -2.09
C SER A 250 -23.75 6.12 -1.63
N THR A 251 -24.96 6.67 -1.71
CA THR A 251 -25.25 8.07 -1.37
C THR A 251 -24.92 8.44 0.07
N ASP A 252 -24.72 7.45 0.94
CA ASP A 252 -24.51 7.64 2.37
C ASP A 252 -23.05 7.52 2.80
N PHE A 253 -22.15 7.14 1.88
CA PHE A 253 -20.72 7.09 2.16
C PHE A 253 -20.08 8.48 2.04
N GLY A 254 -19.38 8.91 3.09
CA GLY A 254 -18.66 10.19 3.15
C GLY A 254 -19.49 11.39 3.58
N LYS A 255 -20.71 11.17 4.10
CA LYS A 255 -21.54 12.20 4.74
C LYS A 255 -21.20 12.42 6.22
N TYR A 256 -20.59 11.44 6.88
CA TYR A 256 -20.27 11.41 8.31
C TYR A 256 -18.80 11.02 8.56
N PRO A 257 -17.83 11.88 8.15
CA PRO A 257 -16.42 11.52 8.03
C PRO A 257 -15.70 11.20 9.35
N LEU A 258 -16.24 11.59 10.50
CA LEU A 258 -15.49 11.61 11.77
C LEU A 258 -15.61 10.33 12.63
N ALA A 259 -16.42 9.32 12.25
CA ALA A 259 -16.41 8.03 12.96
C ALA A 259 -16.90 6.85 12.09
N ASN A 260 -18.13 6.90 11.58
CA ASN A 260 -18.74 5.75 10.91
C ASN A 260 -18.14 5.52 9.51
N ASP A 261 -17.84 6.59 8.78
CA ASP A 261 -17.28 6.49 7.44
C ASP A 261 -15.81 6.06 7.43
N MET A 262 -15.05 6.35 8.48
CA MET A 262 -13.65 5.93 8.58
C MET A 262 -13.53 4.43 8.84
N GLU A 263 -14.33 3.87 9.76
CA GLU A 263 -14.38 2.41 9.96
C GLU A 263 -14.88 1.70 8.70
N LYS A 264 -15.91 2.25 8.05
CA LYS A 264 -16.39 1.72 6.77
C LYS A 264 -15.33 1.82 5.66
N LEU A 265 -14.51 2.88 5.63
CA LEU A 265 -13.38 3.00 4.70
C LEU A 265 -12.32 1.94 4.97
N LYS A 266 -11.99 1.65 6.25
CA LYS A 266 -11.06 0.57 6.63
C LYS A 266 -11.56 -0.80 6.18
N GLU A 267 -12.85 -1.09 6.35
CA GLU A 267 -13.48 -2.32 5.86
C GLU A 267 -13.42 -2.43 4.34
N ILE A 268 -13.78 -1.36 3.63
CA ILE A 268 -13.72 -1.30 2.17
C ILE A 268 -12.28 -1.51 1.69
N ARG A 269 -11.31 -0.82 2.30
CA ARG A 269 -9.89 -0.95 2.00
C ARG A 269 -9.41 -2.39 2.18
N THR A 270 -9.77 -3.02 3.29
CA THR A 270 -9.38 -4.41 3.58
C THR A 270 -9.92 -5.36 2.51
N SER A 271 -11.21 -5.23 2.19
CA SER A 271 -11.83 -6.05 1.14
C SER A 271 -11.21 -5.77 -0.23
N PHE A 272 -10.95 -4.51 -0.57
CA PHE A 272 -10.29 -4.09 -1.80
C PHE A 272 -8.93 -4.77 -1.99
N VAL A 273 -8.06 -4.77 -0.96
CA VAL A 273 -6.75 -5.44 -1.03
C VAL A 273 -6.92 -6.95 -1.24
N ILE A 274 -7.79 -7.59 -0.45
CA ILE A 274 -8.01 -9.03 -0.52
C ILE A 274 -8.52 -9.45 -1.89
N GLN A 275 -9.48 -8.70 -2.46
CA GLN A 275 -10.06 -9.06 -3.74
C GLN A 275 -9.06 -8.88 -4.89
N ILE A 276 -8.29 -7.79 -4.91
CA ILE A 276 -7.24 -7.59 -5.92
C ILE A 276 -6.20 -8.71 -5.84
N ASP A 277 -5.71 -9.01 -4.64
CA ASP A 277 -4.73 -10.08 -4.43
C ASP A 277 -5.23 -11.45 -4.89
N GLU A 278 -6.44 -11.84 -4.48
CA GLU A 278 -7.03 -13.11 -4.90
C GLU A 278 -7.26 -13.16 -6.42
N LEU A 279 -7.70 -12.06 -7.03
CA LEU A 279 -7.86 -11.99 -8.47
C LEU A 279 -6.52 -12.15 -9.19
N MET A 280 -5.47 -11.47 -8.74
CA MET A 280 -4.12 -11.58 -9.32
C MET A 280 -3.60 -13.01 -9.23
N SER A 281 -3.78 -13.66 -8.08
CA SER A 281 -3.44 -15.07 -7.89
C SER A 281 -4.22 -15.99 -8.84
N LEU A 282 -5.51 -15.73 -9.04
CA LEU A 282 -6.36 -16.52 -9.95
C LEU A 282 -5.97 -16.35 -11.41
N ILE A 283 -5.51 -15.18 -11.85
CA ILE A 283 -5.18 -14.94 -13.25
C ILE A 283 -3.69 -15.02 -13.55
N LYS A 284 -2.84 -15.33 -12.55
CA LYS A 284 -1.38 -15.34 -12.67
C LYS A 284 -0.87 -16.13 -13.87
N ASP A 285 -1.38 -17.35 -14.08
CA ASP A 285 -1.00 -18.23 -15.20
C ASP A 285 -1.32 -17.64 -16.59
N PHE A 286 -2.08 -16.54 -16.65
CA PHE A 286 -2.44 -15.85 -17.89
C PHE A 286 -1.64 -14.57 -18.13
N LEU A 287 -0.91 -14.10 -17.13
CA LEU A 287 -0.06 -12.90 -17.15
C LEU A 287 1.41 -13.20 -17.49
N ASP A 288 1.81 -14.47 -17.40
CA ASP A 288 3.10 -15.01 -17.85
C ASP A 288 3.02 -15.46 -19.32
#